data_AF-A0A920MS99-F1
#
_entry.id   AF-A0A920MS99-F1
#
_cell.length_a   1.000
_cell.length_b   1.000
_cell.length_c   1.000
_cell.angle_alpha   90.00
_cell.angle_beta   90.00
_cell.angle_gamma   90.00
#
_symmetry.space_group_name_H-M   'P 1'
#
loop_
_entity.id
_entity.type
_entity.pdbx_description
1 polymer ?
#
loop_
_entity_poly.entity_id
_entity_poly.type
_entity_poly.pdbx_seq_one_letter_code
_entity_poly.pdbx_strand_id
1 'polypeptide(L)'
;MDLIDEAGSKLRMEMNSAPLIIDDLRRRLIQLEVEYEALKKEKDKASKKRLKECKQEIDKMRSELDQNIGLWEKEKETVTKISTLKKEIEQLKFKMENYFRDGNYSEASKIQYESIPSILDNIEKYSFELQDTKFVKLEVNSEDIAEVVSNWTGIPVQKMMEGEKEKLLNMESIFNQRVIGQDKAISATADVIRNSKLGFSDFQKPIGSFLFMGKTGVGKTELAKTIADALFDNEKALVRIDMSELWSNTLFQN
;
A
#
# COMPACT_ATOMS: atom_id res chain seq x y z
N MET A 1 11.68 3.27 8.72
CA MET A 1 12.22 3.98 7.54
C MET A 1 12.04 3.11 6.31
N ASP A 2 12.47 1.84 6.37
CA ASP A 2 12.45 0.90 5.23
C ASP A 2 11.11 0.77 4.49
N LEU A 3 9.96 0.69 5.17
CA LEU A 3 8.65 0.59 4.49
C LEU A 3 8.27 1.86 3.72
N ILE A 4 8.59 3.03 4.27
CA ILE A 4 8.29 4.32 3.65
C ILE A 4 9.23 4.54 2.46
N ASP A 5 10.50 4.16 2.62
CA ASP A 5 11.49 4.27 1.54
C ASP A 5 11.19 3.32 0.39
N GLU A 6 10.76 2.09 0.68
CA GLU A 6 10.35 1.11 -0.32
C GLU A 6 9.08 1.58 -1.06
N ALA A 7 8.05 2.02 -0.33
CA ALA A 7 6.83 2.56 -0.93
C ALA A 7 7.11 3.81 -1.78
N GLY A 8 7.98 4.71 -1.29
CA GLY A 8 8.41 5.89 -2.04
C GLY A 8 9.24 5.55 -3.28
N SER A 9 10.08 4.52 -3.22
CA SER A 9 10.86 4.04 -4.35
C SER A 9 9.98 3.39 -5.42
N LYS A 10 9.02 2.58 -4.99
CA LYS A 10 8.00 2.00 -5.86
C LYS A 10 7.21 3.08 -6.58
N LEU A 11 6.66 4.06 -5.85
CA LEU A 11 5.91 5.18 -6.41
C LEU A 11 6.74 5.96 -7.45
N ARG A 12 8.02 6.21 -7.14
CA ARG A 12 8.94 6.89 -8.06
C ARG A 12 9.20 6.07 -9.33
N MET A 13 9.27 4.74 -9.22
CA MET A 13 9.44 3.86 -10.38
C MET A 13 8.21 3.87 -11.28
N GLU A 14 7.01 3.80 -10.69
CA GLU A 14 5.74 3.87 -11.41
C GLU A 14 5.59 5.20 -12.16
N MET A 15 5.94 6.32 -11.53
CA MET A 15 5.92 7.64 -12.18
C MET A 15 6.87 7.75 -13.39
N ASN A 16 7.98 7.02 -13.37
CA ASN A 16 8.96 7.03 -14.45
C ASN A 16 8.63 6.02 -15.56
N SER A 17 7.69 5.13 -15.31
CA SER A 17 7.21 4.12 -16.25
C SER A 17 5.94 4.61 -16.94
N ALA A 18 5.65 4.10 -18.13
CA ALA A 18 4.42 4.43 -18.82
C ALA A 18 3.21 3.92 -18.00
N PRO A 19 2.20 4.76 -17.72
CA PRO A 19 0.97 4.31 -17.07
C PRO A 19 0.30 3.18 -17.85
N LEU A 20 -0.32 2.24 -17.13
CA LEU A 20 -0.99 1.07 -17.73
C LEU A 20 -1.98 1.46 -18.83
N ILE A 21 -2.75 2.54 -18.62
CA ILE A 21 -3.72 3.06 -19.59
C ILE A 21 -3.02 3.44 -20.92
N ILE A 22 -1.84 4.06 -20.86
CA ILE A 22 -1.07 4.46 -22.03
C ILE A 22 -0.49 3.23 -22.74
N ASP A 23 0.03 2.27 -21.97
CA ASP A 23 0.58 1.03 -22.52
C ASP A 23 -0.49 0.17 -23.20
N ASP A 24 -1.69 0.08 -22.63
CA ASP A 24 -2.82 -0.64 -23.22
C ASP A 24 -3.29 0.03 -24.51
N LEU A 25 -3.42 1.36 -24.52
CA LEU A 25 -3.74 2.12 -25.74
C LEU A 25 -2.69 1.90 -26.83
N ARG A 26 -1.38 1.91 -26.49
CA ARG A 26 -0.29 1.62 -27.43
C ARG A 26 -0.38 0.22 -28.01
N ARG A 27 -0.57 -0.79 -27.16
CA ARG A 27 -0.71 -2.19 -27.62
C ARG A 27 -1.92 -2.34 -28.53
N ARG A 28 -3.04 -1.72 -28.19
CA ARG A 28 -4.25 -1.79 -29.01
C ARG A 28 -4.08 -1.09 -30.35
N LEU A 29 -3.42 0.07 -30.36
CA LEU A 29 -3.09 0.79 -31.58
C LEU A 29 -2.24 -0.06 -32.52
N ILE A 30 -1.19 -0.71 -32.01
CA ILE A 30 -0.33 -1.61 -32.80
C ILE A 30 -1.16 -2.76 -33.41
N GLN A 31 -2.07 -3.36 -32.64
CA GLN A 31 -2.96 -4.42 -33.17
C GLN A 31 -3.82 -3.93 -34.33
N LEU A 32 -4.42 -2.74 -34.20
CA LEU A 32 -5.24 -2.14 -35.25
C LEU A 32 -4.40 -1.78 -36.49
N GLU A 33 -3.17 -1.30 -36.31
CA GLU A 33 -2.27 -0.99 -37.42
C GLU A 33 -1.86 -2.25 -38.20
N VAL A 34 -1.59 -3.35 -37.50
CA VAL A 34 -1.31 -4.65 -38.13
C VAL A 34 -2.54 -5.17 -38.88
N GLU A 35 -3.73 -5.08 -38.27
CA GLU A 35 -5.01 -5.43 -38.93
C GLU A 35 -5.22 -4.59 -40.20
N TYR A 36 -4.96 -3.29 -40.12
CA TYR A 36 -5.08 -2.36 -41.26
C TYR A 36 -4.12 -2.70 -42.41
N GLU A 37 -2.86 -3.02 -42.12
CA GLU A 37 -1.88 -3.45 -43.14
C GLU A 37 -2.22 -4.81 -43.76
N ALA A 38 -2.82 -5.73 -43.00
CA ALA A 38 -3.33 -6.98 -43.54
C ALA A 38 -4.52 -6.74 -44.49
N LEU A 39 -5.51 -5.95 -44.05
CA LEU A 39 -6.72 -5.65 -44.83
C LEU A 39 -6.45 -4.87 -46.12
N LYS A 40 -5.35 -4.09 -46.18
CA LYS A 40 -4.93 -3.39 -47.41
C LYS A 40 -4.66 -4.33 -48.59
N LYS A 41 -4.28 -5.58 -48.33
CA LYS A 41 -3.94 -6.57 -49.37
C LYS A 41 -5.18 -7.29 -49.90
N GLU A 42 -6.30 -7.20 -49.19
CA GLU A 42 -7.56 -7.86 -49.53
C GLU A 42 -8.40 -7.02 -50.50
N LYS A 43 -9.15 -7.68 -51.39
CA LYS A 43 -9.89 -7.02 -52.49
C LYS A 43 -11.41 -7.09 -52.35
N ASP A 44 -11.92 -7.87 -51.40
CA ASP A 44 -13.35 -8.08 -51.22
C ASP A 44 -14.06 -6.85 -50.58
N LYS A 45 -15.39 -6.80 -50.76
CA LYS A 45 -16.20 -5.66 -50.35
C LYS A 45 -16.30 -5.53 -48.81
N ALA A 46 -16.22 -6.63 -48.08
CA ALA A 46 -16.28 -6.63 -46.61
C ALA A 46 -14.98 -6.07 -46.03
N SER A 47 -13.82 -6.51 -46.54
CA SER A 47 -12.50 -6.00 -46.14
C SER A 47 -12.34 -4.51 -46.41
N LYS A 48 -12.85 -3.99 -47.53
CA LYS A 48 -12.85 -2.54 -47.80
C LYS A 48 -13.68 -1.74 -46.79
N LYS A 49 -14.80 -2.29 -46.31
CA LYS A 49 -15.62 -1.65 -45.27
C LYS A 49 -14.88 -1.66 -43.93
N ARG A 50 -14.36 -2.82 -43.50
CA ARG A 50 -13.60 -2.96 -42.26
C ARG A 50 -12.33 -2.11 -42.26
N LEU A 51 -11.64 -1.99 -43.39
CA LEU A 51 -10.45 -1.13 -43.53
C LEU A 51 -10.77 0.34 -43.24
N LYS A 52 -11.94 0.84 -43.66
CA LYS A 52 -12.39 2.20 -43.37
C LYS A 52 -12.72 2.39 -41.89
N GLU A 53 -13.40 1.42 -41.28
CA GLU A 53 -13.71 1.41 -39.85
C GLU A 53 -12.42 1.36 -39.00
N CYS A 54 -11.51 0.44 -39.33
CA CYS A 54 -10.21 0.29 -38.67
C CYS A 54 -9.38 1.58 -38.74
N LYS A 55 -9.40 2.28 -39.88
CA LYS A 55 -8.73 3.59 -40.01
C LYS A 55 -9.31 4.63 -39.05
N GLN A 56 -10.65 4.71 -38.94
CA GLN A 56 -11.30 5.62 -38.00
C GLN A 56 -10.99 5.27 -36.54
N GLU A 57 -10.95 3.97 -36.21
CA GLU A 57 -10.55 3.48 -34.88
C GLU A 57 -9.09 3.85 -34.57
N ILE A 58 -8.16 3.69 -35.53
CA ILE A 58 -6.76 4.10 -35.41
C ILE A 58 -6.64 5.60 -35.16
N ASP A 59 -7.30 6.44 -35.97
CA ASP A 59 -7.21 7.90 -35.84
C ASP A 59 -7.76 8.36 -34.48
N LYS A 60 -8.86 7.76 -34.01
CA LYS A 60 -9.42 8.02 -32.68
C LYS A 60 -8.46 7.58 -31.56
N MET A 61 -7.94 6.36 -31.64
CA MET A 61 -7.00 5.80 -30.64
C MET A 61 -5.69 6.59 -30.57
N ARG A 62 -5.16 7.04 -31.71
CA ARG A 62 -3.98 7.92 -31.76
C ARG A 62 -4.25 9.24 -31.05
N SER A 63 -5.37 9.90 -31.37
CA SER A 63 -5.73 11.16 -30.71
C SER A 63 -5.89 10.98 -29.19
N GLU A 64 -6.50 9.89 -28.74
CA GLU A 64 -6.65 9.58 -27.32
C GLU A 64 -5.29 9.28 -26.65
N LEU A 65 -4.43 8.53 -27.33
CA LEU A 65 -3.08 8.22 -26.85
C LEU A 65 -2.24 9.50 -26.69
N ASP A 66 -2.22 10.36 -27.71
CA ASP A 66 -1.46 11.62 -27.69
C ASP A 66 -1.96 12.56 -26.58
N GLN A 67 -3.28 12.63 -26.37
CA GLN A 67 -3.86 13.39 -25.26
C GLN A 67 -3.41 12.86 -23.90
N ASN A 68 -3.48 11.54 -23.69
CA ASN A 68 -3.09 10.95 -22.41
C ASN A 68 -1.57 11.07 -22.17
N ILE A 69 -0.74 10.93 -23.19
CA ILE A 69 0.72 11.16 -23.10
C ILE A 69 1.01 12.61 -22.72
N GLY A 70 0.39 13.58 -23.40
CA GLY A 70 0.60 15.00 -23.10
C GLY A 70 0.17 15.38 -21.69
N LEU A 71 -0.94 14.81 -21.18
CA LEU A 71 -1.36 14.98 -19.79
C LEU A 71 -0.34 14.37 -18.82
N TRP A 72 0.10 13.14 -19.07
CA TRP A 72 1.09 12.47 -18.22
C TRP A 72 2.43 13.22 -18.17
N GLU A 73 2.92 13.70 -19.30
CA GLU A 73 4.16 14.49 -19.38
C GLU A 73 4.02 15.81 -18.60
N LYS A 74 2.88 16.50 -18.72
CA LYS A 74 2.59 17.72 -17.95
C LYS A 74 2.58 17.44 -16.45
N GLU A 75 1.85 16.41 -16.01
CA GLU A 75 1.78 16.01 -14.60
C GLU A 75 3.18 15.68 -14.06
N LYS A 76 3.97 14.91 -14.81
CA LYS A 76 5.35 14.55 -14.46
C LYS A 76 6.24 15.79 -14.35
N GLU A 77 6.14 16.72 -15.29
CA GLU A 77 6.89 17.97 -15.27
C GLU A 77 6.58 18.78 -13.99
N THR A 78 5.29 18.96 -13.67
CA THR A 78 4.87 19.68 -12.45
C THR A 78 5.41 19.01 -11.18
N VAL A 79 5.40 17.68 -11.10
CA VAL A 79 6.00 16.97 -9.95
C VAL A 79 7.51 17.18 -9.88
N THR A 80 8.22 17.11 -11.01
CA THR A 80 9.65 17.40 -11.02
C THR A 80 9.97 18.82 -10.56
N LYS A 81 9.16 19.82 -10.94
CA LYS A 81 9.27 21.20 -10.45
C LYS A 81 9.10 21.29 -8.93
N ILE A 82 8.08 20.63 -8.38
CA ILE A 82 7.88 20.57 -6.92
C ILE A 82 9.10 19.93 -6.23
N SER A 83 9.63 18.84 -6.78
CA SER A 83 10.82 18.18 -6.23
C SER A 83 12.04 19.10 -6.23
N THR A 84 12.27 19.87 -7.31
CA THR A 84 13.37 20.83 -7.37
C THR A 84 13.20 21.96 -6.37
N LEU A 85 11.99 22.51 -6.22
CA LEU A 85 11.70 23.57 -5.25
C LEU A 85 11.88 23.08 -3.80
N LYS A 86 11.47 21.85 -3.49
CA LYS A 86 11.72 21.22 -2.18
C LYS A 86 13.22 21.09 -1.90
N LYS A 87 14.02 20.68 -2.88
CA LYS A 87 15.49 20.63 -2.75
C LYS A 87 16.10 22.02 -2.54
N GLU A 88 15.58 23.03 -3.23
CA GLU A 88 16.02 24.41 -3.07
C GLU A 88 15.74 24.95 -1.66
N ILE A 89 14.58 24.64 -1.08
CA ILE A 89 14.27 24.96 0.33
C ILE A 89 15.30 24.34 1.27
N GLU A 90 15.65 23.06 1.10
CA GLU A 90 16.65 22.41 1.96
C GLU A 90 18.03 23.05 1.82
N GLN A 91 18.43 23.44 0.60
CA GLN A 91 19.67 24.19 0.38
C GLN A 91 19.63 25.57 1.03
N LEU A 92 18.50 26.26 0.97
CA LEU A 92 18.31 27.57 1.59
C LEU A 92 18.33 27.48 3.11
N LYS A 93 17.71 26.46 3.71
CA LYS A 93 17.79 26.19 5.16
C LYS A 93 19.23 26.00 5.60
N PHE A 94 20.00 25.19 4.86
CA PHE A 94 21.43 24.99 5.16
C PHE A 94 22.23 26.30 5.04
N LYS A 95 22.00 27.09 3.99
CA LYS A 95 22.64 28.41 3.82
C LYS A 95 22.28 29.36 4.96
N MET A 96 21.00 29.39 5.36
CA MET A 96 20.50 30.20 6.45
C MET A 96 21.20 29.83 7.77
N GLU A 97 21.36 28.55 8.09
CA GLU A 97 22.12 28.10 9.26
C GLU A 97 23.59 28.53 9.24
N ASN A 98 24.22 28.54 8.06
CA ASN A 98 25.60 29.03 7.92
C ASN A 98 25.67 30.55 8.16
N TYR A 99 24.75 31.32 7.58
CA TYR A 99 24.68 32.76 7.84
C TYR A 99 24.42 33.10 9.31
N PHE A 100 23.61 32.30 10.02
CA PHE A 100 23.46 32.43 11.47
C PHE A 100 24.78 32.18 12.21
N ARG A 101 25.54 31.14 11.82
CA ARG A 101 26.85 30.84 12.42
C ARG A 101 27.89 31.93 12.17
N ASP A 102 27.88 32.51 10.97
CA ASP A 102 28.81 33.56 10.56
C ASP A 102 28.41 34.96 11.09
N GLY A 103 27.30 35.07 11.83
CA GLY A 103 26.78 36.34 12.37
C GLY A 103 26.13 37.25 11.32
N ASN A 104 25.87 36.75 10.11
CA ASN A 104 25.20 37.48 9.04
C ASN A 104 23.67 37.33 9.16
N TYR A 105 23.10 37.95 10.19
CA TYR A 105 21.66 37.87 10.48
C TYR A 105 20.78 38.51 9.39
N SER A 106 21.31 39.48 8.64
CA SER A 106 20.59 40.17 7.56
C SER A 106 20.25 39.19 6.43
N GLU A 107 21.23 38.45 5.92
CA GLU A 107 21.02 37.47 4.85
C GLU A 107 20.21 36.26 5.34
N ALA A 108 20.40 35.82 6.59
CA ALA A 108 19.56 34.79 7.19
C ALA A 108 18.09 35.21 7.27
N SER A 109 17.81 36.46 7.65
CA SER A 109 16.45 37.01 7.72
C SER A 109 15.79 37.09 6.34
N LYS A 110 16.52 37.49 5.30
CA LYS A 110 15.99 37.47 3.92
C LYS A 110 15.59 36.07 3.47
N ILE A 111 16.44 35.07 3.74
CA ILE A 111 16.11 33.68 3.41
C ILE A 111 14.86 33.21 4.15
N GLN A 112 14.78 33.51 5.45
CA GLN A 112 13.68 33.06 6.30
C GLN A 112 12.33 33.69 5.95
N TYR A 113 12.30 35.00 5.68
CA TYR A 113 11.06 35.76 5.54
C TYR A 113 10.69 36.15 4.10
N GLU A 114 11.63 36.06 3.15
CA GLU A 114 11.36 36.35 1.73
C GLU A 114 11.52 35.08 0.87
N SER A 115 12.72 34.50 0.85
CA SER A 115 13.04 33.42 -0.10
C SER A 115 12.24 32.14 0.17
N ILE A 116 12.29 31.60 1.40
CA ILE A 116 11.57 30.36 1.74
C ILE A 116 10.05 30.52 1.55
N PRO A 117 9.38 31.57 2.06
CA PRO A 117 7.96 31.79 1.83
C PRO A 117 7.60 31.86 0.34
N SER A 118 8.39 32.59 -0.47
CA SER A 118 8.12 32.69 -1.92
C SER A 118 8.16 31.33 -2.65
N ILE A 119 9.04 30.42 -2.21
CA ILE A 119 9.16 29.08 -2.79
C ILE A 119 8.01 28.19 -2.28
N LEU A 120 7.61 28.32 -1.02
CA LEU A 120 6.44 27.62 -0.47
C LEU A 120 5.16 27.99 -1.23
N ASP A 121 4.94 29.27 -1.54
CA ASP A 121 3.81 29.73 -2.34
C ASP A 121 3.81 29.08 -3.73
N ASN A 122 4.98 28.92 -4.35
CA ASN A 122 5.10 28.26 -5.64
C ASN A 122 4.81 26.76 -5.55
N ILE A 123 5.29 26.09 -4.50
CA ILE A 123 4.97 24.68 -4.23
C ILE A 123 3.45 24.51 -4.04
N GLU A 124 2.80 25.41 -3.31
CA GLU A 124 1.35 25.37 -3.09
C GLU A 124 0.57 25.50 -4.40
N LYS A 125 0.96 26.46 -5.26
CA LYS A 125 0.36 26.63 -6.60
C LYS A 125 0.48 25.36 -7.45
N TYR A 126 1.67 24.78 -7.54
CA TYR A 126 1.88 23.56 -8.31
C TYR A 126 1.19 22.35 -7.68
N SER A 127 1.06 22.31 -6.35
CA SER A 127 0.34 21.24 -5.66
C SER A 127 -1.16 21.34 -5.91
N PHE A 128 -1.71 22.55 -6.02
CA PHE A 128 -3.11 22.78 -6.39
C PHE A 128 -3.40 22.29 -7.82
N GLU A 129 -2.49 22.53 -8.77
CA GLU A 129 -2.60 22.00 -10.14
C GLU A 129 -2.61 20.46 -10.20
N LEU A 130 -2.16 19.79 -9.12
CA LEU A 130 -2.03 18.34 -9.04
C LEU A 130 -3.06 17.68 -8.10
N GLN A 131 -4.10 18.40 -7.67
CA GLN A 131 -5.15 17.80 -6.82
C GLN A 131 -6.02 16.78 -7.56
N ASP A 132 -6.25 16.95 -8.86
CA ASP A 132 -7.04 16.06 -9.71
C ASP A 132 -6.17 15.43 -10.82
N THR A 133 -5.06 14.80 -10.46
CA THR A 133 -4.19 14.10 -11.42
C THR A 133 -4.76 12.75 -11.84
N LYS A 134 -4.52 12.37 -13.10
CA LYS A 134 -4.97 11.09 -13.67
C LYS A 134 -3.88 10.03 -13.64
N PHE A 135 -2.60 10.40 -13.74
CA PHE A 135 -1.50 9.47 -13.95
C PHE A 135 -0.46 9.47 -12.83
N VAL A 136 -0.29 10.59 -12.13
CA VAL A 136 0.77 10.77 -11.16
C VAL A 136 0.23 10.97 -9.76
N LYS A 137 0.62 10.10 -8.83
CA LYS A 137 0.35 10.24 -7.40
C LYS A 137 1.60 10.75 -6.69
N LEU A 138 1.43 11.80 -5.87
CA LEU A 138 2.53 12.48 -5.17
C LEU A 138 2.80 11.94 -3.76
N GLU A 139 1.79 11.31 -3.16
CA GLU A 139 1.80 10.94 -1.75
C GLU A 139 1.74 9.43 -1.60
N VAL A 140 2.55 8.94 -0.67
CA VAL A 140 2.46 7.56 -0.18
C VAL A 140 1.32 7.50 0.82
N ASN A 141 0.28 6.72 0.52
CA ASN A 141 -0.84 6.48 1.42
C ASN A 141 -0.66 5.16 2.21
N SER A 142 -1.62 4.87 3.10
CA SER A 142 -1.61 3.63 3.88
C SER A 142 -1.70 2.37 3.02
N GLU A 143 -2.35 2.43 1.86
CA GLU A 143 -2.50 1.30 0.94
C GLU A 143 -1.17 0.95 0.28
N ASP A 144 -0.39 1.95 -0.13
CA ASP A 144 0.94 1.76 -0.72
C ASP A 144 1.88 1.06 0.29
N ILE A 145 1.79 1.45 1.57
CA ILE A 145 2.54 0.80 2.65
C ILE A 145 2.05 -0.63 2.86
N ALA A 146 0.74 -0.84 2.93
CA ALA A 146 0.15 -2.16 3.12
C ALA A 146 0.54 -3.12 1.99
N GLU A 147 0.67 -2.64 0.76
CA GLU A 147 1.11 -3.46 -0.38
C GLU A 147 2.57 -3.90 -0.24
N VAL A 148 3.46 -3.01 0.22
CA VAL A 148 4.86 -3.37 0.53
C VAL A 148 4.91 -4.44 1.62
N VAL A 149 4.18 -4.24 2.72
CA VAL A 149 4.13 -5.21 3.83
C VAL A 149 3.54 -6.54 3.36
N SER A 150 2.49 -6.52 2.53
CA SER A 150 1.87 -7.70 1.93
C SER A 150 2.87 -8.50 1.10
N ASN A 151 3.67 -7.82 0.26
CA ASN A 151 4.68 -8.48 -0.56
C ASN A 151 5.79 -9.13 0.28
N TRP A 152 6.14 -8.55 1.43
CA TRP A 152 7.17 -9.10 2.33
C TRP A 152 6.66 -10.25 3.20
N THR A 153 5.42 -10.13 3.69
CA THR A 153 4.85 -11.05 4.68
C THR A 153 3.95 -12.13 4.10
N GLY A 154 3.45 -11.92 2.87
CA GLY A 154 2.43 -12.76 2.23
C GLY A 154 1.01 -12.57 2.80
N ILE A 155 0.82 -11.64 3.74
CA ILE A 155 -0.51 -11.33 4.31
C ILE A 155 -1.26 -10.43 3.32
N PRO A 156 -2.49 -10.78 2.89
CA PRO A 156 -3.24 -9.97 1.93
C PRO A 156 -3.53 -8.55 2.44
N VAL A 157 -3.40 -7.55 1.57
CA VAL A 157 -3.73 -6.14 1.87
C VAL A 157 -5.13 -5.98 2.46
N GLN A 158 -6.11 -6.72 1.93
CA GLN A 158 -7.49 -6.70 2.42
C GLN A 158 -7.59 -7.05 3.92
N LYS A 159 -6.78 -8.00 4.40
CA LYS A 159 -6.73 -8.37 5.82
C LYS A 159 -6.05 -7.29 6.67
N MET A 160 -5.03 -6.62 6.14
CA MET A 160 -4.34 -5.52 6.84
C MET A 160 -5.19 -4.25 6.93
N MET A 161 -5.99 -4.00 5.89
CA MET A 161 -6.88 -2.85 5.79
C MET A 161 -8.19 -3.08 6.57
N GLU A 162 -8.47 -4.32 6.99
CA GLU A 162 -9.58 -4.62 7.89
C GLU A 162 -9.35 -3.90 9.23
N GLY A 163 -10.31 -3.07 9.63
CA GLY A 163 -10.19 -2.31 10.87
C GLY A 163 -10.13 -3.24 12.07
N GLU A 164 -9.12 -3.07 12.93
CA GLU A 164 -8.96 -3.87 14.17
C GLU A 164 -10.25 -3.91 14.99
N LYS A 165 -11.00 -2.80 15.03
CA LYS A 165 -12.31 -2.71 15.69
C LYS A 165 -13.35 -3.68 15.10
N GLU A 166 -13.46 -3.78 13.78
CA GLU A 166 -14.44 -4.65 13.13
C GLU A 166 -14.08 -6.12 13.34
N LYS A 167 -12.79 -6.44 13.26
CA LYS A 167 -12.26 -7.77 13.56
C LYS A 167 -12.57 -8.20 15.00
N LEU A 168 -12.44 -7.28 15.96
CA LEU A 168 -12.81 -7.52 17.36
C LEU A 168 -14.32 -7.68 17.55
N LEU A 169 -15.15 -6.92 16.84
CA LEU A 169 -16.61 -7.02 16.92
C LEU A 169 -17.12 -8.36 16.39
N ASN A 170 -16.50 -8.88 15.33
CA ASN A 170 -16.89 -10.10 14.65
C ASN A 170 -16.09 -11.34 15.11
N MET A 171 -15.33 -11.25 16.19
CA MET A 171 -14.35 -12.26 16.61
C MET A 171 -14.98 -13.64 16.86
N GLU A 172 -16.14 -13.70 17.49
CA GLU A 172 -16.87 -14.95 17.73
C GLU A 172 -17.29 -15.62 16.41
N SER A 173 -17.75 -14.82 15.44
CA SER A 173 -18.11 -15.30 14.11
C SER A 173 -16.89 -15.84 13.37
N ILE A 174 -15.74 -15.16 13.46
CA ILE A 174 -14.46 -15.60 12.87
C ILE A 174 -14.05 -16.95 13.49
N PHE A 175 -14.13 -17.09 14.82
CA PHE A 175 -13.78 -18.33 15.51
C PHE A 175 -14.72 -19.49 15.12
N ASN A 176 -16.02 -19.22 15.01
CA ASN A 176 -17.04 -20.19 14.66
C ASN A 176 -16.91 -20.73 13.22
N GLN A 177 -16.23 -20.03 12.31
CA GLN A 177 -15.97 -20.54 10.96
C GLN A 177 -15.10 -21.80 10.96
N ARG A 178 -14.22 -21.95 11.96
CA ARG A 178 -13.28 -23.08 12.07
C ARG A 178 -13.58 -24.00 13.26
N VAL A 179 -14.11 -23.46 14.35
CA VAL A 179 -14.36 -24.20 15.59
C VAL A 179 -15.86 -24.35 15.80
N ILE A 180 -16.37 -25.57 15.60
CA ILE A 180 -17.81 -25.86 15.65
C ILE A 180 -18.21 -26.38 17.03
N GLY A 181 -19.28 -25.83 17.60
CA GLY A 181 -19.94 -26.37 18.80
C GLY A 181 -19.20 -26.10 20.12
N GLN A 182 -18.34 -25.08 20.15
CA GLN A 182 -17.60 -24.65 21.35
C GLN A 182 -17.95 -23.21 21.77
N ASP A 183 -19.21 -22.80 21.61
CA ASP A 183 -19.67 -21.41 21.75
C ASP A 183 -19.22 -20.75 23.07
N LYS A 184 -19.28 -21.48 24.18
CA LYS A 184 -18.85 -20.98 25.50
C LYS A 184 -17.36 -20.67 25.56
N ALA A 185 -16.53 -21.53 24.96
CA ALA A 185 -15.08 -21.32 24.92
C ALA A 185 -14.74 -20.15 23.98
N ILE A 186 -15.42 -20.09 22.83
CA ILE A 186 -15.27 -19.04 21.82
C ILE A 186 -15.61 -17.66 22.41
N SER A 187 -16.78 -17.52 23.03
CA SER A 187 -17.21 -16.27 23.67
C SER A 187 -16.27 -15.85 24.80
N ALA A 188 -15.90 -16.77 25.70
CA ALA A 188 -14.98 -16.45 26.79
C ALA A 188 -13.60 -16.00 26.29
N THR A 189 -13.10 -16.63 25.23
CA THR A 189 -11.82 -16.24 24.62
C THR A 189 -11.91 -14.89 23.91
N ALA A 190 -12.96 -14.66 23.13
CA ALA A 190 -13.18 -13.40 22.42
C ALA A 190 -13.34 -12.22 23.40
N ASP A 191 -14.06 -12.40 24.49
CA ASP A 191 -14.24 -11.37 25.54
C ASP A 191 -12.91 -10.94 26.18
N VAL A 192 -12.05 -11.91 26.54
CA VAL A 192 -10.73 -11.63 27.15
C VAL A 192 -9.85 -10.86 26.16
N ILE A 193 -9.79 -11.31 24.91
CA ILE A 193 -8.99 -10.67 23.85
C ILE A 193 -9.48 -9.24 23.61
N ARG A 194 -10.80 -9.06 23.47
CA ARG A 194 -11.44 -7.76 23.24
C ARG A 194 -11.15 -6.80 24.39
N ASN A 195 -11.30 -7.23 25.63
CA ASN A 195 -11.00 -6.42 26.82
C ASN A 195 -9.54 -5.99 26.87
N SER A 196 -8.61 -6.90 26.54
CA SER A 196 -7.19 -6.55 26.48
C SER A 196 -6.89 -5.52 25.40
N LYS A 197 -7.50 -5.64 24.22
CA LYS A 197 -7.27 -4.70 23.10
C LYS A 197 -7.90 -3.33 23.33
N LEU A 198 -8.95 -3.25 24.14
CA LEU A 198 -9.55 -1.99 24.59
C LEU A 198 -8.80 -1.32 25.75
N GLY A 199 -7.69 -1.90 26.21
CA GLY A 199 -6.87 -1.33 27.28
C GLY A 199 -7.45 -1.50 28.69
N PHE A 200 -8.44 -2.39 28.87
CA PHE A 200 -8.97 -2.73 30.19
C PHE A 200 -8.07 -3.72 30.97
N SER A 201 -7.02 -4.23 30.33
CA SER A 201 -6.02 -5.12 30.92
C SER A 201 -4.69 -4.39 31.13
N ASP A 202 -3.91 -4.87 32.09
CA ASP A 202 -2.54 -4.40 32.37
C ASP A 202 -1.61 -4.68 31.17
N PHE A 203 -0.96 -3.62 30.66
CA PHE A 203 -0.04 -3.69 29.52
C PHE A 203 1.19 -4.59 29.76
N GLN A 204 1.53 -4.90 31.01
CA GLN A 204 2.63 -5.83 31.32
C GLN A 204 2.23 -7.31 31.26
N LYS A 205 0.94 -7.61 31.05
CA LYS A 205 0.43 -9.00 31.00
C LYS A 205 0.15 -9.44 29.56
N PRO A 206 0.13 -10.76 29.30
CA PRO A 206 -0.30 -11.29 28.01
C PRO A 206 -1.74 -10.86 27.67
N ILE A 207 -2.04 -10.76 26.37
CA ILE A 207 -3.38 -10.42 25.84
C ILE A 207 -4.48 -11.33 26.42
N GLY A 208 -4.15 -12.60 26.63
CA GLY A 208 -5.01 -13.55 27.32
C GLY A 208 -4.22 -14.76 27.80
N SER A 209 -4.66 -15.34 28.91
CA SER A 209 -4.15 -16.61 29.42
C SER A 209 -5.33 -17.57 29.54
N PHE A 210 -5.25 -18.70 28.86
CA PHE A 210 -6.36 -19.64 28.73
C PHE A 210 -5.92 -21.04 29.14
N LEU A 211 -6.78 -21.73 29.90
CA LEU A 211 -6.64 -23.15 30.20
C LEU A 211 -7.81 -23.92 29.58
N PHE A 212 -7.57 -24.55 28.42
CA PHE A 212 -8.60 -25.32 27.72
C PHE A 212 -8.73 -26.74 28.26
N MET A 213 -9.76 -26.98 29.07
CA MET A 213 -10.09 -28.29 29.64
C MET A 213 -11.17 -29.03 28.83
N GLY A 214 -11.07 -30.35 28.68
CA GLY A 214 -11.99 -31.14 27.85
C GLY A 214 -11.33 -32.35 27.17
N LYS A 215 -12.14 -33.17 26.47
CA LYS A 215 -11.68 -34.35 25.73
C LYS A 215 -10.72 -33.97 24.59
N THR A 216 -9.93 -34.93 24.11
CA THR A 216 -9.08 -34.76 22.93
C THR A 216 -9.93 -34.67 21.66
N GLY A 217 -9.43 -33.97 20.63
CA GLY A 217 -10.10 -33.87 19.33
C GLY A 217 -11.31 -32.92 19.24
N VAL A 218 -11.72 -32.28 20.34
CA VAL A 218 -12.91 -31.40 20.37
C VAL A 218 -12.66 -29.96 19.87
N GLY A 219 -11.47 -29.66 19.35
CA GLY A 219 -11.16 -28.35 18.75
C GLY A 219 -10.25 -27.43 19.59
N LYS A 220 -9.64 -27.88 20.68
CA LYS A 220 -8.73 -27.03 21.51
C LYS A 220 -7.55 -26.44 20.71
N THR A 221 -6.84 -27.30 19.98
CA THR A 221 -5.71 -26.89 19.12
C THR A 221 -6.19 -26.04 17.95
N GLU A 222 -7.38 -26.34 17.43
CA GLU A 222 -7.97 -25.58 16.32
C GLU A 222 -8.34 -24.16 16.76
N LEU A 223 -8.88 -24.00 17.97
CA LEU A 223 -9.13 -22.69 18.56
C LEU A 223 -7.84 -21.91 18.75
N ALA A 224 -6.75 -22.53 19.22
CA ALA A 224 -5.44 -21.87 19.33
C ALA A 224 -4.91 -21.37 17.97
N LYS A 225 -5.01 -22.19 16.92
CA LYS A 225 -4.67 -21.80 15.54
C LYS A 225 -5.53 -20.66 15.02
N THR A 226 -6.84 -20.72 15.29
CA THR A 226 -7.80 -19.71 14.85
C THR A 226 -7.58 -18.38 15.56
N ILE A 227 -7.19 -18.40 16.85
CA ILE A 227 -6.77 -17.20 17.57
C ILE A 227 -5.51 -16.61 16.93
N ALA A 228 -4.51 -17.42 16.59
CA ALA A 228 -3.29 -16.95 15.95
C ALA A 228 -3.57 -16.28 14.60
N ASP A 229 -4.41 -16.90 13.77
CA ASP A 229 -4.83 -16.33 12.48
C ASP A 229 -5.64 -15.05 12.66
N ALA A 230 -6.58 -15.02 13.61
CA ALA A 230 -7.41 -13.83 13.84
C ALA A 230 -6.64 -12.66 14.45
N LEU A 231 -5.64 -12.90 15.31
CA LEU A 231 -4.91 -11.81 15.97
C LEU A 231 -3.69 -11.33 15.19
N PHE A 232 -3.06 -12.22 14.42
CA PHE A 232 -1.77 -11.93 13.78
C PHE A 232 -1.79 -12.17 12.27
N ASP A 233 -2.97 -12.43 11.69
CA ASP A 233 -3.18 -12.67 10.26
C ASP A 233 -2.34 -13.82 9.70
N ASN A 234 -1.90 -14.72 10.59
CA ASN A 234 -1.00 -15.81 10.28
C ASN A 234 -1.15 -16.96 11.28
N GLU A 235 -1.71 -18.09 10.84
CA GLU A 235 -1.80 -19.32 11.65
C GLU A 235 -0.42 -19.81 12.14
N LYS A 236 0.67 -19.53 11.40
CA LYS A 236 2.03 -19.91 11.81
C LYS A 236 2.58 -19.04 12.94
N ALA A 237 1.90 -17.95 13.32
CA ALA A 237 2.20 -17.19 14.53
C ALA A 237 1.76 -17.94 15.81
N LEU A 238 1.92 -19.27 15.81
CA LEU A 238 1.61 -20.16 16.92
C LEU A 238 2.89 -20.92 17.30
N VAL A 239 3.44 -20.60 18.48
CA VAL A 239 4.53 -21.37 19.07
C VAL A 239 3.92 -22.55 19.83
N ARG A 240 4.10 -23.76 19.31
CA ARG A 240 3.65 -24.99 19.95
C ARG A 240 4.78 -25.61 20.76
N ILE A 241 4.53 -25.83 22.04
CA ILE A 241 5.44 -26.54 22.94
C ILE A 241 4.74 -27.84 23.37
N ASP A 242 5.33 -28.98 23.07
CA ASP A 242 4.84 -30.27 23.56
C ASP A 242 5.42 -30.54 24.95
N MET A 243 4.57 -30.45 25.97
CA MET A 243 5.02 -30.65 27.35
C MET A 243 5.46 -32.09 27.62
N SER A 244 4.98 -33.08 26.84
CA SER A 244 5.40 -34.47 27.04
C SER A 244 6.87 -34.69 26.68
N GLU A 245 7.40 -33.93 25.72
CA GLU A 245 8.81 -33.96 25.31
C GLU A 245 9.72 -33.21 26.29
N LEU A 246 9.17 -32.26 27.07
CA LEU A 246 9.91 -31.49 28.06
C LEU A 246 10.09 -32.22 29.40
N TRP A 247 9.38 -33.33 29.61
CA TRP A 247 9.50 -34.12 30.84
C TRP A 247 10.72 -35.04 30.86
N SER A 248 11.30 -35.35 29.70
CA SER A 248 12.52 -36.15 29.62
C SER A 248 13.77 -35.25 29.75
N ASN A 249 14.05 -34.80 30.97
CA ASN A 249 15.41 -34.44 31.35
C ASN A 249 15.62 -34.74 32.83
N THR A 250 16.40 -35.78 33.12
CA THR A 250 17.79 -35.69 33.64
C THR A 250 18.16 -34.49 34.54
N LEU A 251 17.20 -33.91 35.27
CA LEU A 251 17.37 -32.75 36.16
C LEU A 251 17.00 -33.08 37.62
N PHE A 252 16.61 -34.32 37.90
CA PHE A 252 16.36 -34.83 39.25
C PHE A 252 17.34 -35.92 39.70
N GLN A 253 18.47 -36.08 38.99
CA GLN A 253 19.62 -36.84 39.49
C GLN A 253 20.68 -35.85 39.98
N ASN A 254 20.53 -35.41 41.22
CA ASN A 254 21.61 -34.98 42.11
C ASN A 254 21.14 -35.18 43.54
#